data_AF-A0A2E3NN26-F1
#
_entry.id   AF-A0A2E3NN26-F1
#
_cell.length_a   1.000
_cell.length_b   1.000
_cell.length_c   1.000
_cell.angle_alpha   90.00
_cell.angle_beta   90.00
_cell.angle_gamma   90.00
#
_symmetry.space_group_name_H-M   'P 1'
#
loop_
_entity.id
_entity.type
_entity.pdbx_description
1 polymer ?
#
loop_
_entity_poly.entity_id
_entity_poly.type
_entity_poly.pdbx_seq_one_letter_code
_entity_poly.pdbx_strand_id
1 'polypeptide(L)'
;MSRGRDILAPHDRDRGFTLIEVMVVVFIVGVLVTLAVLSVSGRGRSDQVELEARRIGELIRLAGERAIIYGEDYGLAVAQREYAFLVLTQQGWVPADGPLRQRQVPEPMQLSLSVSLDQENRFALPAPDRDEDDDEKSERLEPDVLFLSTGEMSPFEVTVALPGSDIQYRIKTELTGKVETERVQRAY
;
A
#
# COMPACT_ATOMS: atom_id res chain seq x y z
N MET A 1 62.48 8.97 71.36
CA MET A 1 61.00 8.93 71.41
C MET A 1 60.48 10.31 71.00
N SER A 2 59.53 10.54 70.11
CA SER A 2 58.93 9.83 68.98
C SER A 2 58.33 10.97 68.13
N ARG A 3 58.70 11.12 66.85
CA ARG A 3 58.07 12.10 65.93
C ARG A 3 56.92 11.38 65.23
N GLY A 4 55.69 11.62 65.68
CA GLY A 4 54.49 11.20 64.97
C GLY A 4 54.33 12.05 63.71
N ARG A 5 54.40 11.41 62.54
CA ARG A 5 54.06 12.02 61.26
C ARG A 5 52.56 11.84 61.08
N ASP A 6 51.80 12.93 61.07
CA ASP A 6 50.41 12.91 60.64
C ASP A 6 50.37 12.70 59.13
N ILE A 7 49.94 11.50 58.73
CA ILE A 7 49.69 11.14 57.34
C ILE A 7 48.27 11.64 57.04
N LEU A 8 48.16 12.82 56.41
CA LEU A 8 46.90 13.32 55.87
C LEU A 8 46.52 12.45 54.66
N ALA A 9 45.59 11.51 54.86
CA ALA A 9 44.95 10.81 53.76
C ALA A 9 44.19 11.81 52.87
N PRO A 10 44.33 11.74 51.53
CA PRO A 10 43.54 12.58 50.65
C PRO A 10 42.06 12.20 50.80
N HIS A 11 41.23 13.17 51.14
CA HIS A 11 39.78 13.04 51.01
C HIS A 11 39.45 13.05 49.53
N ASP A 12 39.01 11.91 49.01
CA ASP A 12 38.38 11.84 47.71
C ASP A 12 37.10 12.68 47.81
N ARG A 13 37.09 13.84 47.15
CA ARG A 13 35.88 14.68 47.11
C ARG A 13 34.95 14.01 46.13
N ASP A 14 34.02 13.21 46.65
CA ASP A 14 32.86 12.73 45.90
C ASP A 14 32.18 13.93 45.25
N ARG A 15 32.42 14.11 43.96
CA ARG A 15 31.77 15.13 43.14
C ARG A 15 30.37 14.63 42.86
N GLY A 16 29.43 15.03 43.71
CA GLY A 16 28.00 14.82 43.46
C GLY A 16 27.58 15.46 42.14
N PHE A 17 26.68 14.78 41.44
CA PHE A 17 26.09 15.27 40.19
C PHE A 17 25.43 16.63 40.40
N THR A 18 25.67 17.55 39.48
CA THR A 18 25.00 18.85 39.52
C THR A 18 23.55 18.71 39.04
N LEU A 19 22.65 19.55 39.54
CA LEU A 19 21.25 19.54 39.11
C LEU A 19 21.12 19.80 37.59
N ILE A 20 22.00 20.65 37.04
CA ILE A 20 22.04 20.94 35.61
C ILE A 20 22.43 19.69 34.79
N GLU A 21 23.32 18.85 35.29
CA GLU A 21 23.76 17.63 34.61
C GLU A 21 22.62 16.62 34.47
N VAL A 22 21.84 16.41 35.54
CA VAL A 22 20.64 15.56 35.48
C VAL A 22 19.58 16.15 34.55
N MET A 23 19.39 17.48 34.57
CA MET A 23 18.42 18.15 33.71
C MET A 23 18.78 18.01 32.22
N VAL A 24 20.06 18.16 31.87
CA VAL A 24 20.55 17.97 30.51
C VAL A 24 20.40 16.51 30.06
N VAL A 25 20.70 15.54 30.93
CA VAL A 25 20.52 14.12 30.61
C VAL A 25 19.05 13.80 30.31
N VAL A 26 18.12 14.23 31.18
CA VAL A 26 16.68 14.00 30.96
C VAL A 26 16.20 14.71 29.69
N PHE A 27 16.71 15.91 29.42
CA PHE A 27 16.40 16.63 28.18
C PHE A 27 16.87 15.86 26.93
N ILE A 28 18.12 15.40 26.91
CA ILE A 28 18.67 14.61 25.79
C ILE A 28 17.87 13.31 25.62
N VAL A 29 17.56 12.61 26.71
CA VAL A 29 16.74 11.38 26.66
C VAL A 29 15.36 11.69 26.09
N GLY A 30 14.71 12.79 26.48
CA GLY A 30 13.43 13.21 25.93
C GLY A 30 13.47 13.47 24.42
N VAL A 31 14.52 14.15 23.94
CA VAL A 31 14.74 14.38 22.50
C VAL A 31 14.96 13.05 21.77
N LEU A 32 15.82 12.18 22.31
CA LEU A 32 16.12 10.86 21.71
C LEU A 32 14.87 9.97 21.64
N VAL A 33 14.06 9.93 22.70
CA VAL A 33 12.79 9.17 22.72
C VAL A 33 11.83 9.72 21.68
N THR A 34 11.69 11.04 21.57
CA THR A 34 10.80 11.66 20.56
C THR A 34 11.22 11.30 19.14
N LEU A 35 12.53 11.40 18.83
CA LEU A 35 13.07 11.03 17.52
C LEU A 35 12.92 9.52 17.24
N ALA A 36 13.14 8.68 18.25
CA ALA A 36 12.99 7.23 18.12
C ALA A 36 11.53 6.83 17.80
N VAL A 37 10.54 7.41 18.47
CA VAL A 37 9.11 7.17 18.22
C VAL A 37 8.73 7.57 16.79
N LEU A 38 9.16 8.76 16.34
CA LEU A 38 8.90 9.22 14.98
C LEU A 38 9.50 8.27 13.93
N SER A 39 10.75 7.83 14.13
CA SER A 39 11.47 6.92 13.22
C SER A 39 10.79 5.55 13.06
N VAL A 40 10.37 4.94 14.18
CA VAL A 40 9.69 3.62 14.16
C VAL A 40 8.32 3.72 13.50
N SER A 41 7.57 4.80 13.78
CA SER A 41 6.22 4.98 13.25
C SER A 41 6.18 5.15 11.72
N GLY A 42 7.19 5.77 11.11
CA GLY A 42 7.30 5.93 9.66
C GLY A 42 7.64 4.62 8.94
N ARG A 43 8.58 3.83 9.50
CA ARG A 43 9.02 2.56 8.90
C ARG A 43 7.90 1.52 8.89
N GLY A 44 7.22 1.30 10.02
CA GLY A 44 6.14 0.31 10.10
C GLY A 44 4.98 0.62 9.15
N ARG A 45 4.65 1.91 8.94
CA ARG A 45 3.62 2.32 7.98
C ARG A 45 4.06 2.09 6.53
N SER A 46 5.32 2.38 6.19
CA SER A 46 5.87 2.12 4.86
C SER A 46 5.83 0.63 4.52
N ASP A 47 6.27 -0.21 5.47
CA ASP A 47 6.28 -1.66 5.29
C ASP A 47 4.87 -2.20 5.07
N GLN A 48 3.87 -1.65 5.77
CA GLN A 48 2.47 -2.04 5.59
C GLN A 48 1.91 -1.64 4.22
N VAL A 49 2.21 -0.44 3.73
CA VAL A 49 1.80 -0.01 2.37
C VAL A 49 2.50 -0.88 1.31
N GLU A 50 3.77 -1.20 1.51
CA GLU A 50 4.52 -2.08 0.61
C GLU A 50 3.92 -3.49 0.55
N LEU A 51 3.62 -4.07 1.71
CA LEU A 51 3.03 -5.40 1.82
C LEU A 51 1.69 -5.46 1.09
N GLU A 52 0.87 -4.42 1.22
CA GLU A 52 -0.42 -4.37 0.54
C GLU A 52 -0.26 -4.15 -0.97
N ALA A 53 0.67 -3.29 -1.40
CA ALA A 53 0.96 -3.12 -2.82
C ALA A 53 1.47 -4.42 -3.47
N ARG A 54 2.39 -5.13 -2.81
CA ARG A 54 2.88 -6.45 -3.26
C ARG A 54 1.74 -7.47 -3.32
N ARG A 55 0.85 -7.51 -2.32
CA ARG A 55 -0.32 -8.39 -2.31
C ARG A 55 -1.20 -8.12 -3.54
N ILE A 56 -1.55 -6.86 -3.81
CA ILE A 56 -2.39 -6.50 -4.95
C ILE A 56 -1.70 -6.93 -6.25
N GLY A 57 -0.38 -6.70 -6.39
CA GLY A 57 0.38 -7.15 -7.55
C GLY A 57 0.32 -8.67 -7.77
N GLU A 58 0.46 -9.47 -6.71
CA GLU A 58 0.33 -10.94 -6.81
C GLU A 58 -1.09 -11.38 -7.17
N LEU A 59 -2.12 -10.68 -6.69
CA LEU A 59 -3.51 -10.99 -7.05
C LEU A 59 -3.81 -10.64 -8.51
N ILE A 60 -3.27 -9.53 -9.03
CA ILE A 60 -3.34 -9.16 -10.45
C ILE A 60 -2.70 -10.24 -11.31
N ARG A 61 -1.49 -10.69 -10.93
CA ARG A 61 -0.79 -11.78 -11.62
C ARG A 61 -1.63 -13.07 -11.61
N LEU A 62 -2.18 -13.43 -10.46
CA LEU A 62 -3.06 -14.59 -10.33
C LEU A 62 -4.31 -14.47 -11.21
N ALA A 63 -4.92 -13.29 -11.32
CA ALA A 63 -6.08 -13.08 -12.19
C ALA A 63 -5.72 -13.31 -13.66
N GLY A 64 -4.58 -12.78 -14.13
CA GLY A 64 -4.08 -13.05 -15.48
C GLY A 64 -3.76 -14.52 -15.73
N GLU A 65 -3.09 -15.19 -14.79
CA GLU A 65 -2.83 -16.64 -14.87
C GLU A 65 -4.13 -17.45 -14.97
N ARG A 66 -5.13 -17.10 -14.16
CA ARG A 66 -6.44 -17.77 -14.17
C ARG A 66 -7.21 -17.52 -15.46
N ALA A 67 -7.13 -16.32 -16.02
CA ALA A 67 -7.79 -16.01 -17.28
C ALA A 67 -7.32 -16.95 -18.39
N ILE A 68 -6.01 -17.17 -18.48
CA ILE A 68 -5.38 -18.07 -19.44
C ILE A 68 -5.72 -19.54 -19.13
N ILE A 69 -5.58 -19.96 -17.87
CA ILE A 69 -5.74 -21.36 -17.47
C ILE A 69 -7.19 -21.84 -17.62
N TYR A 70 -8.15 -21.02 -17.21
CA TYR A 70 -9.56 -21.38 -17.23
C TYR A 70 -10.28 -20.96 -18.52
N GLY A 71 -9.65 -20.12 -19.35
CA GLY A 71 -10.27 -19.63 -20.58
C GLY A 71 -11.43 -18.66 -20.31
N GLU A 72 -11.38 -17.95 -19.18
CA GLU A 72 -12.41 -17.02 -18.73
C GLU A 72 -11.84 -15.61 -18.71
N ASP A 73 -12.63 -14.60 -19.06
CA ASP A 73 -12.19 -13.22 -18.93
C ASP A 73 -12.38 -12.76 -17.49
N TYR A 74 -11.31 -12.21 -16.92
CA TYR A 74 -11.34 -11.60 -15.60
C TYR A 74 -11.28 -10.07 -15.73
N GLY A 75 -11.75 -9.38 -14.72
CA GLY A 75 -11.66 -7.92 -14.62
C GLY A 75 -11.20 -7.48 -13.24
N LEU A 76 -10.67 -6.27 -13.14
CA LEU A 76 -10.37 -5.61 -11.87
C LEU A 76 -11.17 -4.29 -11.81
N ALA A 77 -11.97 -4.16 -10.76
CA ALA A 77 -12.62 -2.92 -10.37
C ALA A 77 -11.87 -2.33 -9.16
N VAL A 78 -11.49 -1.05 -9.25
CA VAL A 78 -10.73 -0.36 -8.20
C VAL A 78 -11.50 0.88 -7.76
N ALA A 79 -11.90 0.90 -6.49
CA ALA A 79 -12.39 2.08 -5.82
C ALA A 79 -11.34 2.63 -4.85
N GLN A 80 -11.59 3.81 -4.28
CA GLN A 80 -10.63 4.50 -3.40
C GLN A 80 -10.15 3.64 -2.21
N ARG A 81 -10.99 2.71 -1.73
CA ARG A 81 -10.73 1.93 -0.51
C ARG A 81 -10.94 0.43 -0.65
N GLU A 82 -11.31 -0.01 -1.84
CA GLU A 82 -11.60 -1.41 -2.10
C GLU A 82 -11.27 -1.77 -3.53
N TYR A 83 -11.04 -3.04 -3.75
CA TYR A 83 -10.86 -3.61 -5.06
C TYR A 83 -11.58 -4.95 -5.13
N ALA A 84 -12.11 -5.25 -6.30
CA ALA A 84 -12.76 -6.52 -6.58
C ALA A 84 -12.25 -7.05 -7.91
N PHE A 85 -11.95 -8.34 -7.94
CA PHE A 85 -11.81 -9.03 -9.21
C PHE A 85 -13.18 -9.54 -9.63
N LEU A 86 -13.47 -9.43 -10.91
CA LEU A 86 -14.69 -9.88 -11.54
C LEU A 86 -14.36 -11.01 -12.52
N VAL A 87 -15.29 -11.92 -12.74
CA VAL A 87 -15.23 -12.93 -13.79
C VAL A 87 -16.43 -12.76 -14.71
N LEU A 88 -16.20 -12.87 -16.02
CA LEU A 88 -17.26 -12.77 -17.02
C LEU A 88 -18.01 -14.09 -17.13
N THR A 89 -19.32 -14.05 -16.91
CA THR A 89 -20.22 -15.20 -17.02
C THR A 89 -21.34 -14.93 -18.02
N GLN A 90 -22.21 -15.91 -18.27
CA GLN A 90 -23.40 -15.73 -19.11
C GLN A 90 -24.37 -14.67 -18.56
N GLN A 91 -24.29 -14.37 -17.26
CA GLN A 91 -25.12 -13.37 -16.58
C GLN A 91 -24.44 -11.98 -16.55
N GLY A 92 -23.24 -11.86 -17.14
CA GLY A 92 -22.39 -10.69 -17.07
C GLY A 92 -21.28 -10.83 -16.03
N TRP A 93 -20.71 -9.69 -15.64
CA TRP A 93 -19.62 -9.62 -14.66
C TRP A 93 -20.14 -9.92 -13.26
N VAL A 94 -19.50 -10.88 -12.60
CA VAL A 94 -19.80 -11.23 -11.20
C VAL A 94 -18.52 -11.21 -10.37
N PRO A 95 -18.60 -10.92 -9.05
CA PRO A 95 -17.43 -10.98 -8.18
C PRO A 95 -16.77 -12.36 -8.20
N ALA A 96 -15.44 -12.38 -8.35
CA ALA A 96 -14.66 -13.60 -8.28
C ALA A 96 -14.54 -14.08 -6.83
N ASP A 97 -14.42 -15.40 -6.64
CA ASP A 97 -14.33 -16.02 -5.32
C ASP A 97 -12.90 -16.42 -4.92
N GLY A 98 -12.77 -16.87 -3.66
CA GLY A 98 -11.53 -17.44 -3.14
C GLY A 98 -10.43 -16.38 -2.96
N PRO A 99 -9.21 -16.59 -3.48
CA PRO A 99 -8.11 -15.62 -3.37
C PRO A 99 -8.46 -14.24 -3.96
N LEU A 100 -9.22 -14.24 -5.07
CA LEU A 100 -9.61 -13.06 -5.87
C LEU A 100 -10.87 -12.35 -5.36
N ARG A 101 -11.43 -12.77 -4.21
CA ARG A 101 -12.57 -12.10 -3.58
C ARG A 101 -12.34 -10.61 -3.35
N GLN A 102 -13.44 -9.86 -3.32
CA GLN A 102 -13.44 -8.44 -2.95
C GLN A 102 -12.74 -8.20 -1.60
N ARG A 103 -11.94 -7.12 -1.55
CA ARG A 103 -11.14 -6.72 -0.39
C ARG A 103 -11.15 -5.22 -0.22
N GLN A 104 -11.08 -4.81 1.04
CA GLN A 104 -10.82 -3.43 1.43
C GLN A 104 -9.36 -3.27 1.83
N VAL A 105 -8.77 -2.12 1.49
CA VAL A 105 -7.43 -1.78 1.99
C VAL A 105 -7.50 -1.29 3.44
N PRO A 106 -6.50 -1.60 4.29
CA PRO A 106 -6.47 -1.16 5.68
C PRO A 106 -6.47 0.37 5.81
N GLU A 107 -7.18 0.92 6.79
CA GLU A 107 -7.09 2.36 7.07
C GLU A 107 -5.70 2.77 7.55
N PRO A 108 -5.21 3.97 7.19
CA PRO A 108 -5.87 5.00 6.37
C PRO A 108 -5.53 4.93 4.88
N MET A 109 -5.09 3.78 4.36
CA MET A 109 -4.61 3.62 2.98
C MET A 109 -5.69 3.92 1.93
N GLN A 110 -5.26 4.44 0.77
CA GLN A 110 -6.12 4.70 -0.38
C GLN A 110 -5.51 4.13 -1.66
N LEU A 111 -6.38 3.77 -2.59
CA LEU A 111 -6.07 3.28 -3.92
C LEU A 111 -6.40 4.35 -4.96
N SER A 112 -5.58 4.41 -6.00
CA SER A 112 -5.84 5.17 -7.21
C SER A 112 -5.42 4.33 -8.41
N LEU A 113 -6.29 4.19 -9.40
CA LEU A 113 -5.99 3.52 -10.66
C LEU A 113 -5.68 4.57 -11.73
N SER A 114 -4.57 4.38 -12.44
CA SER A 114 -4.21 5.13 -13.64
C SER A 114 -4.04 4.14 -14.77
N VAL A 115 -4.98 4.12 -15.72
CA VAL A 115 -4.86 3.24 -16.89
C VAL A 115 -4.10 3.99 -17.98
N SER A 116 -3.03 3.38 -18.49
CA SER A 116 -2.25 3.91 -19.62
C SER A 116 -2.94 3.53 -20.94
N LEU A 117 -4.22 3.88 -21.06
CA LEU A 117 -4.91 3.87 -22.34
C LEU A 117 -4.75 5.26 -22.94
N ASP A 118 -4.22 5.32 -24.15
CA ASP A 118 -4.63 6.31 -25.13
C ASP A 118 -6.15 6.54 -24.98
N GLN A 119 -6.55 7.75 -24.60
CA GLN A 119 -7.90 8.13 -24.19
C GLN A 119 -9.02 7.74 -25.20
N GLU A 120 -8.65 7.31 -26.40
CA GLU A 120 -9.55 6.93 -27.49
C GLU A 120 -10.09 5.50 -27.41
N ASN A 121 -9.48 4.59 -26.66
CA ASN A 121 -9.89 3.19 -26.65
C ASN A 121 -10.23 2.66 -25.26
N ARG A 122 -11.10 3.37 -24.54
CA ARG A 122 -11.97 2.71 -23.55
C ARG A 122 -12.73 1.66 -24.35
N PHE A 123 -12.40 0.38 -24.18
CA PHE A 123 -13.24 -0.72 -24.65
C PHE A 123 -14.59 -0.59 -23.94
N ALA A 124 -15.46 0.27 -24.47
CA ALA A 124 -16.86 0.24 -24.20
C ALA A 124 -17.32 -1.09 -24.77
N LEU A 125 -17.52 -2.07 -23.89
CA LEU A 125 -18.35 -3.21 -24.22
C LEU A 125 -19.64 -2.64 -24.83
N PRO A 126 -20.11 -3.13 -25.99
CA PRO A 126 -21.38 -2.70 -26.52
C PRO A 126 -22.42 -2.92 -25.42
N ALA A 127 -22.99 -1.82 -24.92
CA ALA A 127 -24.12 -1.92 -24.02
C ALA A 127 -25.20 -2.70 -24.79
N PRO A 128 -25.72 -3.81 -24.27
CA PRO A 128 -26.88 -4.43 -24.89
C PRO A 128 -27.98 -3.37 -24.94
N ASP A 129 -28.61 -3.25 -26.12
CA ASP A 129 -29.59 -2.23 -26.48
C ASP A 129 -30.46 -1.86 -25.27
N ARG A 130 -30.27 -0.63 -24.78
CA ARG A 130 -30.96 -0.13 -23.59
C ARG A 130 -32.36 0.29 -23.99
N ASP A 131 -33.33 -0.59 -23.74
CA ASP A 131 -34.72 -0.17 -23.61
C ASP A 131 -34.83 0.66 -22.31
N GLU A 132 -35.14 1.94 -22.47
CA GLU A 132 -35.49 2.87 -21.40
C GLU A 132 -36.85 2.44 -20.83
N ASP A 133 -36.87 1.53 -19.86
CA ASP A 133 -37.96 1.34 -18.88
C ASP A 133 -37.65 0.09 -18.01
N ASP A 134 -36.84 0.22 -16.95
CA ASP A 134 -37.01 -0.64 -15.77
C ASP A 134 -36.35 -0.06 -14.49
N ASP A 135 -37.17 0.08 -13.46
CA ASP A 135 -36.91 0.73 -12.17
C ASP A 135 -36.16 -0.18 -11.17
N GLU A 136 -35.11 -0.87 -11.61
CA GLU A 136 -34.17 -1.56 -10.71
C GLU A 136 -32.73 -1.19 -11.06
N LYS A 137 -32.16 -0.21 -10.33
CA LYS A 137 -30.71 0.07 -10.35
C LYS A 137 -29.93 -1.11 -9.77
N SER A 138 -29.89 -2.21 -10.49
CA SER A 138 -28.81 -3.18 -10.36
C SER A 138 -27.55 -2.46 -10.83
N GLU A 139 -26.70 -2.07 -9.88
CA GLU A 139 -25.34 -1.59 -10.13
C GLU A 139 -24.59 -2.69 -10.89
N ARG A 140 -24.68 -2.69 -12.23
CA ARG A 140 -23.94 -3.62 -13.07
C ARG A 140 -22.46 -3.33 -12.85
N LEU A 141 -21.75 -4.32 -12.32
CA LEU A 141 -20.32 -4.22 -12.07
C LEU A 141 -19.60 -4.14 -13.43
N GLU A 142 -18.91 -3.04 -13.67
CA GLU A 142 -18.08 -2.86 -14.87
C GLU A 142 -16.61 -2.82 -14.41
N PRO A 143 -15.74 -3.71 -14.92
CA PRO A 143 -14.33 -3.68 -14.56
C PRO A 143 -13.62 -2.48 -15.20
N ASP A 144 -12.68 -1.87 -14.47
CA ASP A 144 -11.82 -0.80 -14.99
C ASP A 144 -10.68 -1.34 -15.87
N VAL A 145 -10.29 -2.59 -15.62
CA VAL A 145 -9.19 -3.30 -16.28
C VAL A 145 -9.67 -4.69 -16.67
N LEU A 146 -9.29 -5.13 -17.87
CA LEU A 146 -9.59 -6.47 -18.39
C LEU A 146 -8.34 -7.36 -18.42
N PHE A 147 -8.54 -8.63 -18.07
CA PHE A 147 -7.57 -9.71 -18.20
C PHE A 147 -8.20 -10.75 -19.13
N LEU A 148 -7.75 -10.77 -20.39
CA LEU A 148 -8.35 -11.61 -21.40
C LEU A 148 -7.77 -13.02 -21.35
N SER A 149 -8.59 -14.01 -21.71
CA SER A 149 -8.15 -15.42 -21.78
C SER A 149 -7.02 -15.67 -22.79
N THR A 150 -6.79 -14.73 -23.71
CA THR A 150 -5.68 -14.73 -24.67
C THR A 150 -4.32 -14.40 -24.03
N GLY A 151 -4.33 -13.92 -22.78
CA GLY A 151 -3.15 -13.36 -22.10
C GLY A 151 -2.90 -11.89 -22.40
N GLU A 152 -3.79 -11.24 -23.17
CA GLU A 152 -3.74 -9.81 -23.40
C GLU A 152 -4.26 -9.04 -22.18
N MET A 153 -3.53 -7.99 -21.81
CA MET A 153 -3.85 -7.08 -20.71
C MET A 153 -3.42 -5.67 -21.12
N SER A 154 -4.33 -4.69 -21.02
CA SER A 154 -3.96 -3.28 -21.22
C SER A 154 -2.99 -2.84 -20.11
N PRO A 155 -1.96 -2.02 -20.39
CA PRO A 155 -1.04 -1.56 -19.35
C PRO A 155 -1.77 -0.61 -18.41
N PHE A 156 -1.64 -0.83 -17.12
CA PHE A 156 -2.21 0.04 -16.09
C PHE A 156 -1.28 0.16 -14.89
N GLU A 157 -1.50 1.21 -14.12
CA GLU A 157 -0.77 1.49 -12.90
C GLU A 157 -1.76 1.59 -11.73
N VAL A 158 -1.67 0.69 -10.76
CA VAL A 158 -2.39 0.83 -9.48
C VAL A 158 -1.44 1.47 -8.50
N THR A 159 -1.88 2.56 -7.90
CA THR A 159 -1.10 3.28 -6.91
C THR A 159 -1.75 3.20 -5.54
N VAL A 160 -0.98 2.73 -4.57
CA VAL A 160 -1.35 2.59 -3.17
C VAL A 160 -0.68 3.70 -2.38
N ALA A 161 -1.46 4.58 -1.76
CA ALA A 161 -0.97 5.75 -1.06
C ALA A 161 -1.45 5.78 0.38
N LEU A 162 -0.63 6.35 1.26
CA LEU A 162 -1.04 6.70 2.61
C LEU A 162 -1.34 8.21 2.68
N PRO A 163 -2.61 8.62 2.88
CA PRO A 163 -2.99 10.03 2.99
C PRO A 163 -2.23 10.74 4.10
N GLY A 164 -1.76 11.96 3.83
CA GLY A 164 -0.96 12.74 4.78
C GLY A 164 0.50 12.28 4.91
N SER A 165 0.97 11.39 4.04
CA SER A 165 2.35 10.94 3.97
C SER A 165 2.87 10.94 2.53
N ASP A 166 4.19 11.00 2.34
CA ASP A 166 4.85 10.83 1.04
C ASP A 166 5.10 9.35 0.70
N ILE A 167 4.49 8.43 1.45
CA ILE A 167 4.60 6.98 1.23
C ILE A 167 3.58 6.57 0.18
N GLN A 168 4.08 6.24 -1.01
CA GLN A 168 3.30 5.73 -2.12
C GLN A 168 4.03 4.59 -2.83
N TYR A 169 3.30 3.53 -3.16
CA TYR A 169 3.80 2.40 -3.94
C TYR A 169 2.96 2.26 -5.19
N ARG A 170 3.61 2.00 -6.32
CA ARG A 170 2.98 1.87 -7.61
C ARG A 170 3.21 0.47 -8.14
N ILE A 171 2.14 -0.15 -8.59
CA ILE A 171 2.11 -1.45 -9.24
C ILE A 171 1.91 -1.14 -10.71
N LYS A 172 2.90 -1.45 -11.54
CA LYS A 172 2.83 -1.29 -13.00
C LYS A 172 2.61 -2.65 -13.63
N THR A 173 1.72 -2.71 -14.60
CA THR A 173 1.53 -3.89 -15.45
C THR A 173 1.98 -3.59 -16.86
N GLU A 174 2.78 -4.50 -17.43
CA GLU A 174 3.12 -4.46 -18.85
C GLU A 174 2.11 -5.24 -19.68
N LEU A 175 2.10 -4.99 -21.00
CA LEU A 175 1.27 -5.70 -21.99
C LEU A 175 1.45 -7.24 -21.95
N THR A 176 2.57 -7.70 -21.41
CA THR A 176 2.97 -9.12 -21.29
C THR A 176 2.44 -9.78 -20.01
N GLY A 177 1.69 -9.06 -19.17
CA GLY A 177 1.20 -9.55 -17.88
C GLY A 177 2.25 -9.54 -16.76
N LYS A 178 3.46 -9.00 -17.02
CA LYS A 178 4.47 -8.79 -15.98
C LYS A 178 4.01 -7.69 -15.02
N VAL A 179 4.03 -8.00 -13.72
CA VAL A 179 3.66 -7.07 -12.66
C VAL A 179 4.90 -6.64 -11.90
N GLU A 180 5.17 -5.34 -11.85
CA GLU A 180 6.28 -4.78 -11.08
C GLU A 180 5.76 -3.82 -10.01
N THR A 181 6.29 -3.92 -8.79
CA THR A 181 5.96 -3.01 -7.69
C THR A 181 7.16 -2.11 -7.40
N GLU A 182 6.99 -0.80 -7.57
CA GLU A 182 8.02 0.22 -7.35
C GLU A 182 7.56 1.22 -6.29
N ARG A 183 8.48 1.67 -5.45
CA ARG A 183 8.22 2.77 -4.52
C ARG A 183 8.36 4.09 -5.25
N VAL A 184 7.32 4.92 -5.22
CA VAL A 184 7.34 6.24 -5.87
C VAL A 184 7.44 7.31 -4.80
N GLN A 185 8.44 8.19 -4.91
CA GLN A 185 8.50 9.41 -4.11
C GLN A 185 7.68 10.50 -4.82
N ARG A 186 6.81 11.18 -4.08
CA ARG A 186 6.10 12.35 -4.59
C ARG A 186 7.15 13.46 -4.82
N ALA A 187 7.50 13.73 -6.07
CA ALA A 187 8.26 14.93 -6.41
C ALA A 187 7.34 16.13 -6.18
N TYR A 188 7.77 17.04 -5.29
CA TYR A 188 7.09 18.30 -4.99
C TYR A 188 7.50 19.38 -5.99
#